data_AF-A0A1G5ND74-F1
#
_entry.id   AF-A0A1G5ND74-F1
#
_cell.length_a   1.000
_cell.length_b   1.000
_cell.length_c   1.000
_cell.angle_alpha   90.00
_cell.angle_beta   90.00
_cell.angle_gamma   90.00
#
_symmetry.space_group_name_H-M   'P 1'
#
loop_
_entity.id
_entity.type
_entity.pdbx_description
1 polymer ?
#
loop_
_entity_poly.entity_id
_entity_poly.type
_entity_poly.pdbx_seq_one_letter_code
_entity_poly.pdbx_strand_id
1 'polypeptide(L)'
;MKRRSQQGASLLIALIMLILITLLAVSSIQESTLQTRITGNLLEEKNLLAAAEAGLRDAERRLSKNGAPDGCPNPLTQKPCIQGFVPSTADGYKTDFVAKSLAYGDTSNPTTLDRNVHWYLRDIPQGANSSCSDPEKNARGEGCVSYYEVNAQAYKSDASSADAKPCSVDVVCLRAVISRQF
;
A
#
# COMPACT_ATOMS: atom_id res chain seq x y z
N MET A 1 -46.34 70.23 3.24
CA MET A 1 -45.70 68.92 3.55
C MET A 1 -44.50 68.72 2.61
N LYS A 2 -43.25 68.87 3.09
CA LYS A 2 -42.03 68.65 2.29
C LYS A 2 -41.56 67.19 2.47
N ARG A 3 -41.76 66.33 1.46
CA ARG A 3 -41.14 64.99 1.41
C ARG A 3 -39.69 65.17 0.96
N ARG A 4 -38.74 65.00 1.88
CA ARG A 4 -37.31 65.00 1.56
C ARG A 4 -36.99 63.76 0.71
N SER A 5 -36.37 63.96 -0.45
CA SER A 5 -35.86 62.87 -1.29
C SER A 5 -34.60 62.28 -0.64
N GLN A 6 -34.76 61.17 0.08
CA GLN A 6 -33.63 60.31 0.45
C GLN A 6 -33.57 59.14 -0.55
N GLN A 7 -33.00 59.39 -1.73
CA GLN A 7 -32.81 58.37 -2.77
C GLN A 7 -31.34 57.98 -2.99
N GLY A 8 -30.40 58.47 -2.16
CA GLY A 8 -28.98 58.10 -2.26
C GLY A 8 -28.50 57.03 -1.26
N ALA A 9 -29.17 56.89 -0.10
CA ALA A 9 -28.68 56.04 0.98
C ALA A 9 -28.98 54.54 0.77
N SER A 10 -30.02 54.19 0.00
CA SER A 10 -30.40 52.81 -0.26
C SER A 10 -29.36 52.05 -1.08
N LEU A 11 -28.72 52.71 -2.04
CA LEU A 11 -27.66 52.10 -2.87
C LEU A 11 -26.43 51.74 -2.04
N LEU A 12 -26.02 52.63 -1.13
CA LEU A 12 -24.90 52.41 -0.22
C LEU A 12 -25.17 51.22 0.72
N ILE A 13 -26.36 51.17 1.32
CA ILE A 13 -26.77 50.09 2.22
C ILE A 13 -26.83 48.76 1.46
N ALA A 14 -27.37 48.75 0.25
CA ALA A 14 -27.41 47.55 -0.59
C ALA A 14 -25.99 47.03 -0.91
N LEU A 15 -25.06 47.93 -1.21
CA LEU A 15 -23.67 47.57 -1.51
C LEU A 15 -22.94 47.02 -0.29
N ILE A 16 -23.13 47.62 0.89
CA ILE A 16 -22.57 47.12 2.15
C ILE A 16 -23.14 45.72 2.47
N MET A 17 -24.46 45.55 2.38
CA MET A 17 -25.10 44.25 2.62
C MET A 17 -24.63 43.17 1.64
N LEU A 18 -24.43 43.52 0.37
CA LEU A 18 -23.90 42.60 -0.64
C LEU A 18 -22.46 42.18 -0.33
N ILE A 19 -21.60 43.09 0.11
CA ILE A 19 -20.24 42.77 0.56
C ILE A 19 -20.26 41.88 1.81
N LEU A 20 -21.15 42.15 2.77
CA LEU A 20 -21.26 41.31 3.97
C LEU A 20 -21.71 39.89 3.64
N ILE A 21 -22.73 39.73 2.80
CA ILE A 21 -23.23 38.41 2.37
C ILE A 21 -22.14 37.64 1.61
N THR A 22 -21.41 38.31 0.71
CA THR A 22 -20.34 37.65 -0.06
C THR A 22 -19.18 37.19 0.82
N LEU A 23 -18.76 37.98 1.81
CA LEU A 23 -17.72 37.58 2.75
C LEU A 23 -18.13 36.36 3.60
N LEU A 24 -19.37 36.34 4.09
CA LEU A 24 -19.91 35.19 4.81
C LEU A 24 -19.94 33.93 3.93
N ALA A 25 -20.41 34.06 2.69
CA ALA A 25 -20.46 32.95 1.74
C ALA A 25 -19.06 32.41 1.41
N VAL A 26 -18.08 33.29 1.17
CA VAL A 26 -16.70 32.91 0.82
C VAL A 26 -15.98 32.24 2.00
N SER A 27 -16.23 32.69 3.23
CA SER A 27 -15.67 32.05 4.43
C SER A 27 -16.13 30.59 4.58
N SER A 28 -17.42 30.33 4.38
CA SER A 28 -17.97 28.95 4.43
C SER A 28 -17.42 28.04 3.33
N ILE A 29 -17.12 28.59 2.15
CA ILE A 29 -16.54 27.83 1.04
C ILE A 29 -15.09 27.45 1.34
N GLN A 30 -14.28 28.38 1.88
CA GLN A 30 -12.87 28.11 2.17
C GLN A 30 -12.67 26.93 3.14
N GLU A 31 -13.47 26.85 4.20
CA GLU A 31 -13.44 25.73 5.15
C GLU A 31 -13.77 24.39 4.48
N SER A 32 -14.78 24.36 3.62
CA SER A 32 -15.16 23.15 2.87
C SER A 32 -14.07 22.69 1.90
N THR A 33 -13.35 23.62 1.27
CA THR A 33 -12.27 23.26 0.32
C THR A 33 -11.06 22.63 1.00
N LEU A 34 -10.68 23.08 2.20
CA LEU A 34 -9.55 22.48 2.95
C LEU A 34 -9.90 21.08 3.43
N GLN A 35 -11.10 20.90 3.98
CA GLN A 35 -11.57 19.59 4.42
C GLN A 35 -11.63 18.58 3.27
N THR A 36 -12.04 19.02 2.07
CA THR A 36 -12.10 18.17 0.87
C THR A 36 -10.72 17.64 0.47
N ARG A 37 -9.67 18.48 0.51
CA ARG A 37 -8.30 18.07 0.17
C ARG A 37 -7.69 17.12 1.20
N ILE A 38 -7.92 17.37 2.50
CA ILE A 38 -7.47 16.48 3.57
C ILE A 38 -8.16 15.12 3.44
N THR A 39 -9.49 15.12 3.22
CA THR A 39 -10.27 13.89 3.03
C THR A 39 -9.82 13.13 1.80
N GLY A 40 -9.50 13.83 0.70
CA GLY A 40 -8.97 13.23 -0.52
C GLY A 40 -7.63 12.53 -0.32
N ASN A 41 -6.69 13.18 0.39
CA ASN A 41 -5.38 12.57 0.69
C ASN A 41 -5.52 11.34 1.59
N LEU A 42 -6.29 11.46 2.68
CA LEU A 42 -6.55 10.33 3.58
C LEU A 42 -7.22 9.16 2.85
N LEU A 43 -8.16 9.43 1.94
CA LEU A 43 -8.81 8.39 1.15
C LEU A 43 -7.82 7.67 0.23
N GLU A 44 -6.93 8.41 -0.44
CA GLU A 44 -5.91 7.82 -1.29
C GLU A 44 -4.91 6.97 -0.49
N GLU A 45 -4.48 7.45 0.68
CA GLU A 45 -3.64 6.67 1.60
C GLU A 45 -4.32 5.36 2.02
N LYS A 46 -5.62 5.40 2.35
CA LYS A 46 -6.40 4.21 2.72
C LYS A 46 -6.53 3.24 1.54
N ASN A 47 -6.71 3.75 0.33
CA ASN A 47 -6.77 2.92 -0.87
C ASN A 47 -5.43 2.22 -1.15
N LEU A 48 -4.30 2.93 -1.02
CA LEU A 48 -2.97 2.36 -1.17
C LEU A 48 -2.70 1.29 -0.10
N LEU A 49 -3.07 1.54 1.15
CA LEU A 49 -2.95 0.55 2.23
C LEU A 49 -3.78 -0.71 1.94
N ALA A 50 -5.05 -0.55 1.55
CA ALA A 50 -5.91 -1.68 1.20
C ALA A 50 -5.35 -2.49 0.01
N ALA A 51 -4.76 -1.81 -0.98
CA ALA A 51 -4.12 -2.47 -2.11
C ALA A 51 -2.87 -3.26 -1.68
N ALA A 52 -2.02 -2.69 -0.81
CA ALA A 52 -0.85 -3.39 -0.27
C ALA A 52 -1.26 -4.60 0.59
N GLU A 53 -2.31 -4.47 1.42
CA GLU A 53 -2.88 -5.58 2.19
C GLU A 53 -3.45 -6.69 1.29
N ALA A 54 -4.07 -6.33 0.16
CA ALA A 54 -4.52 -7.31 -0.82
C ALA A 54 -3.35 -8.11 -1.40
N GLY A 55 -2.22 -7.46 -1.68
CA GLY A 55 -0.97 -8.11 -2.08
C GLY A 55 -0.45 -9.08 -1.03
N LEU A 56 -0.45 -8.67 0.22
CA LEU A 56 -0.05 -9.50 1.35
C LEU A 56 -0.93 -10.75 1.48
N ARG A 57 -2.25 -10.57 1.41
CA ARG A 57 -3.23 -11.66 1.48
C ARG A 57 -3.11 -12.63 0.30
N ASP A 58 -2.74 -12.14 -0.89
CA ASP A 58 -2.48 -13.02 -2.04
C ASP A 58 -1.21 -13.85 -1.84
N ALA A 59 -0.14 -13.23 -1.34
CA ALA A 59 1.08 -13.95 -0.97
C ALA A 59 0.80 -15.06 0.06
N GLU A 60 0.03 -14.74 1.11
CA GLU A 60 -0.40 -15.72 2.12
C GLU A 60 -1.25 -16.83 1.52
N ARG A 61 -2.25 -16.49 0.71
CA ARG A 61 -3.10 -17.47 0.03
C ARG A 61 -2.28 -18.38 -0.89
N ARG A 62 -1.36 -17.81 -1.66
CA ARG A 62 -0.46 -18.56 -2.54
C ARG A 62 0.46 -19.44 -1.72
N LEU A 63 0.98 -18.93 -0.60
CA LEU A 63 1.74 -19.75 0.32
C LEU A 63 0.86 -20.91 0.78
N SER A 64 -0.28 -20.69 1.43
CA SER A 64 -1.18 -21.75 1.94
C SER A 64 -1.59 -22.80 0.91
N LYS A 65 -1.81 -22.42 -0.35
CA LYS A 65 -2.15 -23.36 -1.43
C LYS A 65 -0.96 -24.21 -1.88
N ASN A 66 0.25 -23.69 -1.79
CA ASN A 66 1.47 -24.38 -2.17
C ASN A 66 2.13 -25.03 -0.93
N GLY A 67 3.02 -25.99 -1.15
CA GLY A 67 3.88 -26.55 -0.09
C GLY A 67 4.92 -25.53 0.40
N ALA A 68 5.96 -26.01 1.09
CA ALA A 68 7.10 -25.16 1.45
C ALA A 68 7.65 -24.48 0.20
N PRO A 69 7.76 -23.14 0.18
CA PRO A 69 8.26 -22.44 -0.99
C PRO A 69 9.75 -22.72 -1.13
N ASP A 70 10.17 -23.14 -2.31
CA ASP A 70 11.59 -23.29 -2.63
C ASP A 70 12.23 -21.90 -2.89
N GLY A 71 13.55 -21.87 -2.97
CA GLY A 71 14.27 -20.68 -3.44
C GLY A 71 13.82 -20.28 -4.85
N CYS A 72 13.75 -18.98 -5.12
CA CYS A 72 13.32 -18.51 -6.44
C CYS A 72 14.27 -18.97 -7.56
N PRO A 73 13.78 -19.67 -8.60
CA PRO A 73 14.53 -19.81 -9.83
C PRO A 73 14.68 -18.44 -10.50
N ASN A 74 15.76 -18.26 -11.24
CA ASN A 74 15.97 -17.06 -12.06
C ASN A 74 15.78 -17.46 -13.53
N PRO A 75 14.80 -16.91 -14.27
CA PRO A 75 13.93 -15.75 -13.94
C PRO A 75 12.78 -16.07 -12.97
N LEU A 76 12.27 -15.02 -12.31
CA LEU A 76 11.21 -15.11 -11.30
C LEU A 76 9.91 -15.68 -11.88
N THR A 77 9.54 -16.87 -11.42
CA THR A 77 8.25 -17.50 -11.76
C THR A 77 7.16 -17.02 -10.80
N GLN A 78 5.90 -16.93 -11.26
CA GLN A 78 4.69 -16.54 -10.49
C GLN A 78 4.29 -17.47 -9.32
N LYS A 79 5.17 -18.39 -8.91
CA LYS A 79 4.98 -19.24 -7.73
C LYS A 79 5.53 -18.52 -6.50
N PRO A 80 4.90 -18.61 -5.30
CA PRO A 80 5.52 -18.11 -4.08
C PRO A 80 6.87 -18.80 -3.89
N CYS A 81 7.94 -18.01 -3.90
CA CYS A 81 9.30 -18.47 -3.77
C CYS A 81 10.07 -17.54 -2.83
N ILE A 82 11.12 -18.09 -2.20
CA ILE A 82 11.91 -17.37 -1.20
C ILE A 82 12.99 -16.54 -1.92
N GLN A 83 12.97 -15.22 -1.72
CA GLN A 83 13.89 -14.25 -2.31
C GLN A 83 15.11 -13.96 -1.40
N GLY A 84 15.67 -15.02 -0.84
CA GLY A 84 16.75 -15.00 0.15
C GLY A 84 16.26 -14.84 1.59
N PHE A 85 17.22 -14.62 2.48
CA PHE A 85 16.99 -14.55 3.92
C PHE A 85 16.87 -13.11 4.41
N VAL A 86 16.15 -12.90 5.49
CA VAL A 86 16.17 -11.63 6.23
C VAL A 86 17.55 -11.49 6.89
N PRO A 87 18.33 -10.43 6.56
CA PRO A 87 19.64 -10.22 7.17
C PRO A 87 19.50 -10.01 8.69
N SER A 88 20.39 -10.62 9.48
CA SER A 88 20.51 -10.38 10.93
C SER A 88 21.25 -9.08 11.27
N THR A 89 21.64 -8.30 10.26
CA THR A 89 22.33 -7.02 10.35
C THR A 89 21.34 -5.84 10.32
N ALA A 90 21.78 -4.65 10.71
CA ALA A 90 20.95 -3.43 10.72
C ALA A 90 20.34 -3.07 9.34
N ASP A 91 20.92 -3.56 8.24
CA ASP A 91 20.38 -3.40 6.89
C ASP A 91 19.21 -4.36 6.56
N GLY A 92 18.84 -5.27 7.46
CA GLY A 92 17.77 -6.25 7.24
C GLY A 92 16.39 -5.64 7.02
N TYR A 93 16.21 -4.36 7.40
CA TYR A 93 15.00 -3.61 7.13
C TYR A 93 14.88 -3.13 5.69
N LYS A 94 15.97 -3.07 4.92
CA LYS A 94 15.94 -2.64 3.52
C LYS A 94 15.18 -3.69 2.70
N THR A 95 14.15 -3.21 2.01
CA THR A 95 13.33 -3.99 1.10
C THR A 95 13.80 -3.77 -0.34
N ASP A 96 13.97 -4.85 -1.09
CA ASP A 96 14.37 -4.79 -2.50
C ASP A 96 13.22 -5.29 -3.36
N PHE A 97 12.30 -4.40 -3.68
CA PHE A 97 11.17 -4.73 -4.53
C PHE A 97 11.56 -4.77 -6.02
N VAL A 98 12.57 -4.00 -6.43
CA VAL A 98 12.93 -3.85 -7.85
C VAL A 98 13.47 -5.16 -8.42
N ALA A 99 14.35 -5.84 -7.68
CA ALA A 99 14.97 -7.08 -8.17
C ALA A 99 14.22 -8.36 -7.76
N LYS A 100 13.40 -8.30 -6.70
CA LYS A 100 12.88 -9.51 -6.02
C LYS A 100 11.37 -9.61 -5.95
N SER A 101 10.61 -8.62 -6.42
CA SER A 101 9.15 -8.65 -6.30
C SER A 101 8.42 -9.28 -7.48
N LEU A 102 7.27 -9.87 -7.17
CA LEU A 102 6.30 -10.37 -8.12
C LEU A 102 5.13 -9.40 -8.16
N ALA A 103 4.61 -9.12 -9.35
CA ALA A 103 3.41 -8.31 -9.51
C ALA A 103 2.19 -9.06 -8.94
N TYR A 104 1.26 -8.28 -8.38
CA TYR A 104 -0.05 -8.76 -8.01
C TYR A 104 -0.90 -9.01 -9.26
N GLY A 105 -1.55 -10.17 -9.32
CA GLY A 105 -2.16 -10.65 -10.55
C GLY A 105 -1.08 -11.20 -11.48
N ASP A 106 -1.34 -12.39 -12.02
CA ASP A 106 -0.43 -13.01 -12.98
C ASP A 106 -0.93 -12.79 -14.41
N THR A 107 -0.08 -13.15 -15.39
CA THR A 107 -0.43 -13.17 -16.81
C THR A 107 -1.60 -14.11 -17.12
N SER A 108 -1.94 -15.04 -16.21
CA SER A 108 -3.10 -15.93 -16.30
C SER A 108 -4.39 -15.36 -15.68
N ASN A 109 -4.28 -14.43 -14.74
CA ASN A 109 -5.40 -13.68 -14.14
C ASN A 109 -4.98 -12.20 -14.05
N PRO A 110 -4.98 -11.48 -15.18
CA PRO A 110 -4.66 -10.07 -15.19
C PRO A 110 -5.72 -9.34 -14.36
N THR A 111 -5.32 -8.81 -13.22
CA THR A 111 -6.19 -7.96 -12.41
C THR A 111 -5.90 -6.51 -12.77
N THR A 112 -6.91 -5.82 -13.31
CA THR A 112 -6.82 -4.40 -13.61
C THR A 112 -7.11 -3.62 -12.33
N LEU A 113 -6.14 -3.56 -11.41
CA LEU A 113 -6.24 -2.66 -10.28
C LEU A 113 -5.90 -1.24 -10.75
N ASP A 114 -6.60 -0.27 -10.17
CA ASP A 114 -6.28 1.16 -10.31
C ASP A 114 -4.91 1.50 -9.69
N ARG A 115 -4.34 0.59 -8.88
CA ARG A 115 -3.05 0.72 -8.21
C ARG A 115 -2.19 -0.51 -8.46
N ASN A 116 -0.90 -0.28 -8.62
CA ASN A 116 0.08 -1.33 -8.87
C ASN A 116 0.52 -1.91 -7.53
N VAL A 117 0.49 -3.23 -7.42
CA VAL A 117 0.84 -3.95 -6.19
C VAL A 117 1.92 -4.97 -6.52
N HIS A 118 2.94 -5.06 -5.68
CA HIS A 118 3.99 -6.08 -5.79
C HIS A 118 4.26 -6.70 -4.43
N TRP A 119 4.68 -7.95 -4.41
CA TRP A 119 5.01 -8.63 -3.16
C TRP A 119 6.13 -9.65 -3.34
N TYR A 120 6.82 -9.98 -2.26
CA TYR A 120 7.81 -11.06 -2.21
C TYR A 120 7.92 -11.65 -0.81
N LEU A 121 8.46 -12.87 -0.73
CA LEU A 121 8.77 -13.51 0.55
C LEU A 121 10.28 -13.55 0.78
N ARG A 122 10.67 -13.43 2.05
CA ARG A 122 11.99 -13.78 2.56
C ARG A 122 11.84 -14.81 3.66
N ASP A 123 12.85 -15.65 3.83
CA ASP A 123 12.90 -16.60 4.93
C ASP A 123 13.55 -15.95 6.16
N ILE A 124 13.03 -16.24 7.35
CA ILE A 124 13.61 -15.75 8.60
C ILE A 124 14.45 -16.89 9.19
N PRO A 125 15.79 -16.79 9.15
CA PRO A 125 16.64 -17.87 9.65
C PRO A 125 16.48 -18.00 11.19
N GLN A 126 16.07 -19.18 11.68
CA GLN A 126 16.02 -19.54 13.11
C GLN A 126 17.28 -20.28 13.57
N GLY A 127 18.44 -19.98 12.98
CA GLY A 127 19.71 -20.69 13.21
C GLY A 127 19.98 -21.83 12.22
N ALA A 128 21.01 -22.66 12.47
CA ALA A 128 21.58 -23.56 11.47
C ALA A 128 20.62 -24.60 10.86
N ASN A 129 19.48 -24.91 11.49
CA ASN A 129 18.56 -26.01 11.13
C ASN A 129 17.09 -25.56 11.12
N SER A 130 16.81 -24.38 10.53
CA SER A 130 15.60 -23.60 10.84
C SER A 130 14.58 -23.40 9.74
N SER A 131 14.92 -23.68 8.49
CA SER A 131 13.91 -23.87 7.45
C SER A 131 13.46 -25.33 7.52
N CYS A 132 12.17 -25.61 7.31
CA CYS A 132 11.64 -26.99 7.15
C CYS A 132 12.21 -27.72 5.92
N SER A 133 13.32 -27.23 5.35
CA SER A 133 14.10 -27.84 4.29
C SER A 133 15.02 -28.95 4.81
N ASP A 134 15.16 -29.14 6.12
CA ASP A 134 15.86 -30.31 6.67
C ASP A 134 15.02 -31.59 6.41
N PRO A 135 15.46 -32.48 5.50
CA PRO A 135 14.69 -33.67 5.14
C PRO A 135 14.51 -34.62 6.34
N GLU A 136 15.43 -34.58 7.31
CA GLU A 136 15.41 -35.44 8.50
C GLU A 136 14.29 -35.09 9.48
N LYS A 137 13.92 -33.80 9.62
CA LYS A 137 12.84 -33.39 10.52
C LYS A 137 11.45 -33.65 9.92
N ASN A 138 11.30 -33.42 8.61
CA ASN A 138 10.09 -33.82 7.87
C ASN A 138 9.88 -35.35 7.92
N ALA A 139 10.94 -36.15 7.80
CA ALA A 139 10.87 -37.60 7.88
C ALA A 139 10.52 -38.14 9.28
N ARG A 140 10.76 -37.35 10.34
CA ARG A 140 10.44 -37.70 11.74
C ARG A 140 9.03 -37.29 12.18
N GLY A 141 8.25 -36.61 11.33
CA GLY A 141 6.89 -36.18 11.67
C GLY A 141 6.83 -35.11 12.77
N GLU A 142 7.96 -34.47 13.08
CA GLU A 142 8.01 -33.30 13.95
C GLU A 142 7.61 -32.08 13.11
N GLY A 143 6.34 -31.68 13.17
CA GLY A 143 5.82 -30.54 12.41
C GLY A 143 6.65 -29.28 12.67
N CYS A 144 7.49 -28.90 11.71
CA CYS A 144 8.39 -27.77 11.85
C CYS A 144 7.66 -26.49 11.48
N VAL A 145 7.82 -25.45 12.30
CA VAL A 145 7.25 -24.12 12.05
C VAL A 145 8.33 -23.25 11.41
N SER A 146 8.15 -22.92 10.13
CA SER A 146 8.98 -21.92 9.45
C SER A 146 8.34 -20.54 9.55
N TYR A 147 9.17 -19.50 9.67
CA TYR A 147 8.72 -18.12 9.70
C TYR A 147 9.17 -17.42 8.42
N TYR A 148 8.22 -16.84 7.70
CA TYR A 148 8.48 -16.11 6.47
C TYR A 148 8.13 -14.64 6.68
N GLU A 149 8.97 -13.77 6.16
CA GLU A 149 8.69 -12.34 6.05
C GLU A 149 8.08 -12.07 4.68
N VAL A 150 6.84 -11.60 4.65
CA VAL A 150 6.19 -11.17 3.41
C VAL A 150 6.23 -9.65 3.37
N ASN A 151 6.76 -9.11 2.27
CA ASN A 151 6.75 -7.69 2.00
C ASN A 151 5.83 -7.43 0.82
N ALA A 152 4.95 -6.46 0.95
CA ALA A 152 4.05 -6.01 -0.10
C ALA A 152 4.22 -4.50 -0.28
N GLN A 153 4.07 -4.02 -1.50
CA GLN A 153 4.02 -2.61 -1.80
C GLN A 153 2.84 -2.27 -2.69
N ALA A 154 2.34 -1.05 -2.55
CA ALA A 154 1.33 -0.48 -3.43
C ALA A 154 1.69 0.97 -3.78
N TYR A 155 1.49 1.33 -5.04
CA TYR A 155 1.68 2.69 -5.52
C TYR A 155 0.75 2.98 -6.70
N LYS A 156 0.52 4.27 -6.94
CA LYS A 156 -0.19 4.74 -8.13
C LYS A 156 0.81 4.87 -9.29
N SER A 157 0.52 4.25 -10.43
CA SER A 157 1.38 4.37 -11.60
C SER A 157 1.15 5.74 -12.28
N ASP A 158 2.16 6.60 -12.24
CA ASP A 158 2.17 7.85 -13.01
C ASP A 158 2.74 7.67 -14.43
N ALA A 159 3.36 6.52 -14.70
CA ALA A 159 3.99 6.18 -15.98
C ALA A 159 3.60 4.77 -16.43
N SER A 160 3.66 4.53 -17.75
CA SER A 160 3.27 3.32 -18.46
C SER A 160 4.07 2.04 -18.12
N SER A 161 4.85 2.04 -17.05
CA SER A 161 5.51 0.83 -16.56
C SER A 161 5.02 0.44 -15.17
N ALA A 162 4.60 -0.81 -15.08
CA ALA A 162 4.13 -1.43 -13.85
C ALA A 162 5.29 -1.92 -12.97
N ASP A 163 6.48 -1.30 -13.08
CA ASP A 163 7.68 -1.81 -12.45
C ASP A 163 7.70 -1.52 -10.96
N ALA A 164 8.25 -2.45 -10.18
CA ALA A 164 8.41 -2.24 -8.76
C ALA A 164 9.29 -1.02 -8.44
N LYS A 165 8.89 -0.22 -7.45
CA LYS A 165 9.62 0.96 -6.97
C LYS A 165 10.25 0.69 -5.60
N PRO A 166 11.30 1.43 -5.18
CA PRO A 166 11.77 1.40 -3.79
C PRO A 166 10.74 2.07 -2.86
N CYS A 167 10.76 1.70 -1.58
CA CYS A 167 9.90 2.34 -0.57
C CYS A 167 10.28 3.81 -0.41
N SER A 168 9.30 4.69 -0.62
CA SER A 168 9.43 6.14 -0.56
C SER A 168 8.09 6.72 -0.08
N VAL A 169 8.00 8.04 0.06
CA VAL A 169 6.79 8.73 0.53
C VAL A 169 5.55 8.47 -0.34
N ASP A 170 5.74 8.21 -1.63
CA ASP A 170 4.65 7.94 -2.58
C ASP A 170 4.33 6.44 -2.75
N VAL A 171 5.07 5.57 -2.06
CA VAL A 171 4.95 4.11 -2.18
C VAL A 171 4.70 3.53 -0.80
N VAL A 172 3.51 2.96 -0.61
CA VAL A 172 3.17 2.27 0.64
C VAL A 172 3.83 0.91 0.64
N CYS A 173 4.67 0.64 1.64
CA CYS A 173 5.31 -0.65 1.85
C CYS A 173 4.85 -1.25 3.18
N LEU A 174 4.31 -2.46 3.11
CA LEU A 174 3.89 -3.26 4.26
C LEU A 174 4.80 -4.47 4.43
N ARG A 175 4.99 -4.85 5.69
CA ARG A 175 5.69 -6.07 6.08
C ARG A 175 4.81 -6.86 7.04
N ALA A 176 4.74 -8.17 6.84
CA ALA A 176 4.17 -9.09 7.81
C ALA A 176 5.08 -10.30 7.98
N VAL A 177 4.93 -10.96 9.13
CA VAL A 177 5.60 -12.23 9.42
C VAL A 177 4.51 -13.29 9.53
N ILE A 178 4.67 -14.36 8.79
CA ILE A 178 3.74 -15.49 8.80
C ILE A 178 4.49 -16.74 9.22
N SER A 179 3.92 -17.47 10.17
CA SER A 179 4.39 -18.78 10.55
C SER A 179 3.61 -19.84 9.79
N ARG A 180 4.29 -20.89 9.37
CA ARG A 180 3.62 -22.04 8.77
C ARG A 180 4.24 -23.33 9.25
N GLN A 181 3.36 -24.24 9.62
CA GLN A 181 3.70 -25.63 9.90
C GLN A 181 3.40 -26.45 8.63
N PHE A 182 4.37 -27.27 8.24
CA PHE A 182 4.26 -28.21 7.12
C PHE A 182 4.22 -29.64 7.65
#